data_AF-A0A7W7R221-F1
#
_entry.id   AF-A0A7W7R221-F1
#
_cell.length_a   1.000
_cell.length_b   1.000
_cell.length_c   1.000
_cell.angle_alpha   90.00
_cell.angle_beta   90.00
_cell.angle_gamma   90.00
#
_symmetry.space_group_name_H-M   'P 1'
#
loop_
_entity.id
_entity.type
_entity.pdbx_description
1 polymer ?
#
loop_
_entity_poly.entity_id
_entity_poly.type
_entity_poly.pdbx_seq_one_letter_code
_entity_poly.pdbx_strand_id
1 'polypeptide(L)'
;MEQVTCSWFHADDGIGEPELLHMWLHVDGIGPVRFNTLDHVLDLQIDEPHDSYGMSSLGHVTVSAPPDGFPLVPFTGSAIVALRHVRQRSLGSRVGFQAWFPCGSVRILALADELVVTADQLPDCWEDDLDLEPQSADPVVEMLLGVLTDQTPACGAVRDAVFAGGASRIDEGLVSAASLAGTYASRLEHTRARGIETVGLPESVRALEEYGDRPVRLGSVDSADGSWHFVLFFSADSSSLVACTGVRQVRV
;
A
#
# COMPACT_ATOMS: atom_id res chain seq x y z
N MET A 1 13.12 -5.25 -0.94
CA MET A 1 13.86 -4.83 0.27
C MET A 1 14.82 -5.94 0.61
N GLU A 2 16.12 -5.69 0.63
CA GLU A 2 17.15 -6.72 0.75
C GLU A 2 17.72 -6.85 2.16
N GLN A 3 17.75 -5.73 2.89
CA GLN A 3 18.36 -5.64 4.21
C GLN A 3 17.70 -4.53 5.01
N VAL A 4 17.73 -4.68 6.33
CA VAL A 4 17.39 -3.65 7.31
C VAL A 4 18.63 -3.34 8.14
N THR A 5 18.89 -2.06 8.38
CA THR A 5 19.92 -1.57 9.32
C THR A 5 19.24 -0.65 10.32
N CYS A 6 19.64 -0.68 11.58
CA CYS A 6 19.05 0.17 12.62
C CYS A 6 20.16 0.90 13.38
N SER A 7 19.85 2.10 13.86
CA SER A 7 20.65 2.80 14.85
C SER A 7 19.89 2.91 16.16
N TRP A 8 20.55 2.53 17.25
CA TRP A 8 19.98 2.47 18.58
C TRP A 8 20.71 3.42 19.50
N PHE A 9 19.97 4.22 20.26
CA PHE A 9 20.50 5.05 21.32
C PHE A 9 20.56 4.26 22.63
N HIS A 10 21.69 4.36 23.33
CA HIS A 10 21.93 3.74 24.62
C HIS A 10 22.25 4.84 25.62
N ALA A 11 21.34 5.07 26.56
CA ALA A 11 21.55 6.02 27.64
C ALA A 11 22.67 5.54 28.60
N ASP A 12 23.50 6.48 29.06
CA ASP A 12 24.64 6.17 29.96
C ASP A 12 24.21 5.73 31.37
N ASP A 13 22.95 5.95 31.75
CA ASP A 13 22.44 5.48 33.04
C ASP A 13 22.30 3.95 33.11
N GLY A 14 22.32 3.26 31.96
CA GLY A 14 22.27 1.82 31.83
C GLY A 14 20.97 1.17 32.35
N ILE A 15 19.93 1.97 32.59
CA ILE A 15 18.66 1.52 33.16
C ILE A 15 17.59 1.36 32.07
N GLY A 16 17.70 2.11 30.97
CA GLY A 16 16.78 2.04 29.82
C GLY A 16 17.13 0.95 28.82
N GLU A 17 16.10 0.42 28.14
CA GLU A 17 16.29 -0.36 26.91
C GLU A 17 16.76 0.57 25.78
N PRO A 18 17.54 0.07 24.80
CA PRO A 18 17.99 0.90 23.69
C PRO A 18 16.83 1.41 22.85
N GLU A 19 16.84 2.70 22.52
CA GLU A 19 15.78 3.36 21.76
C GLU A 19 16.12 3.37 20.26
N LEU A 20 15.15 3.04 19.40
CA LEU A 20 15.35 3.09 17.95
C LEU A 20 15.36 4.56 17.48
N LEU A 21 16.50 5.02 16.95
CA LEU A 21 16.61 6.37 16.38
C LEU A 21 16.29 6.40 14.89
N HIS A 22 17.02 5.58 14.11
CA HIS A 22 16.89 5.51 12.67
C HIS A 22 16.80 4.06 12.23
N MET A 23 16.12 3.86 11.11
CA MET A 23 16.09 2.58 10.41
C MET A 23 16.37 2.83 8.93
N TRP A 24 17.19 2.01 8.30
CA TRP A 24 17.43 2.02 6.87
C TRP A 24 16.86 0.78 6.24
N LEU A 25 16.07 0.97 5.19
CA LEU A 25 15.63 -0.11 4.30
C LEU A 25 16.47 -0.07 3.05
N HIS A 26 17.18 -1.15 2.78
CA HIS A 26 17.97 -1.29 1.56
C HIS A 26 17.02 -1.74 0.45
N VAL A 27 16.68 -0.81 -0.44
CA VAL A 27 15.73 -1.04 -1.52
C VAL A 27 16.49 -1.18 -2.84
N ASP A 28 16.26 -2.30 -3.51
CA ASP A 28 16.88 -2.60 -4.80
C ASP A 28 16.59 -1.47 -5.82
N GLY A 29 17.63 -1.06 -6.54
CA GLY A 29 17.60 0.05 -7.50
C GLY A 29 17.49 1.46 -6.92
N ILE A 30 17.29 1.63 -5.61
CA ILE A 30 17.20 2.95 -4.94
C ILE A 30 18.38 3.18 -3.99
N GLY A 31 18.84 2.14 -3.29
CA GLY A 31 19.81 2.24 -2.21
C GLY A 31 19.14 2.33 -0.83
N PRO A 32 19.88 2.69 0.22
CA PRO A 32 19.34 2.77 1.57
C PRO A 32 18.41 3.97 1.73
N VAL A 33 17.18 3.69 2.19
CA VAL A 33 16.20 4.71 2.55
C VAL A 33 16.15 4.78 4.08
N ARG A 34 16.62 5.89 4.63
CA ARG A 34 16.57 6.21 6.05
C ARG A 34 15.18 6.66 6.45
N PHE A 35 14.69 6.09 7.52
CA PHE A 35 13.49 6.45 8.27
C PHE A 35 13.93 7.15 9.54
N ASN A 36 13.40 8.34 9.77
CA ASN A 36 13.64 9.14 10.96
C ASN A 36 12.35 9.86 11.37
N THR A 37 12.30 10.30 12.63
CA THR A 37 11.30 11.24 13.11
C THR A 37 11.86 12.66 13.01
N LEU A 38 11.08 13.57 12.42
CA LEU A 38 11.41 15.00 12.37
C LEU A 38 10.13 15.78 12.64
N ASP A 39 10.12 16.68 13.62
CA ASP A 39 8.94 17.48 13.98
C ASP A 39 7.65 16.63 14.14
N HIS A 40 7.75 15.51 14.86
CA HIS A 40 6.66 14.53 15.06
C HIS A 40 6.11 13.87 13.78
N VAL A 41 6.78 13.99 12.64
CA VAL A 41 6.41 13.29 11.40
C VAL A 41 7.47 12.29 10.98
N LEU A 42 7.03 11.24 10.29
CA LEU A 42 7.93 10.27 9.69
C LEU A 42 8.55 10.86 8.42
N ASP A 43 9.87 11.05 8.45
CA ASP A 43 10.67 11.55 7.34
C ASP A 43 11.45 10.40 6.69
N LEU A 44 11.48 10.39 5.35
CA LEU A 44 12.14 9.37 4.55
C LEU A 44 13.14 10.02 3.61
N GLN A 45 14.41 9.60 3.68
CA GLN A 45 15.48 10.16 2.87
C GLN A 45 16.37 9.05 2.32
N ILE A 46 16.86 9.19 1.08
CA ILE A 46 17.92 8.34 0.57
C ILE A 46 19.21 8.80 1.23
N ASP A 47 19.77 7.99 2.12
CA ASP A 47 20.93 8.31 2.95
C ASP A 47 21.60 7.02 3.43
N GLU A 48 22.92 6.99 3.50
CA GLU A 48 23.68 5.81 3.94
C GLU A 48 23.63 5.65 5.46
N PRO A 49 23.67 4.40 5.99
CA PRO A 49 23.88 4.19 7.42
C PRO A 49 25.20 4.82 7.86
N HIS A 50 25.15 5.58 8.95
CA HIS A 50 26.35 6.18 9.53
C HIS A 50 27.07 5.19 10.47
N ASP A 51 28.31 5.51 10.84
CA ASP A 51 29.05 4.76 11.86
C ASP A 51 28.42 4.94 13.26
N SER A 52 28.76 4.02 14.17
CA SER A 52 28.44 4.17 15.59
C SER A 52 29.25 5.32 16.21
N TYR A 53 28.66 6.08 17.13
CA TYR A 53 29.32 7.25 17.74
C TYR A 53 28.89 7.47 19.19
N GLY A 54 29.74 8.15 19.97
CA GLY A 54 29.43 8.54 21.35
C GLY A 54 28.81 9.95 21.43
N MET A 55 27.92 10.16 22.41
CA MET A 55 27.24 11.44 22.68
C MET A 55 27.68 12.05 24.02
N SER A 56 28.96 11.88 24.38
CA SER A 56 29.50 12.34 25.66
C SER A 56 28.67 11.78 26.83
N SER A 57 28.22 12.63 27.76
CA SER A 57 27.47 12.22 28.96
C SER A 57 26.01 11.83 28.71
N LEU A 58 25.53 11.90 27.47
CA LEU A 58 24.16 11.51 27.14
C LEU A 58 24.04 10.02 26.85
N GLY A 59 25.11 9.35 26.42
CA GLY A 59 25.04 8.00 25.92
C GLY A 59 25.88 7.75 24.68
N HIS A 60 25.52 6.71 23.94
CA HIS A 60 26.12 6.39 22.65
C HIS A 60 25.08 5.82 21.68
N VAL A 61 25.39 5.89 20.39
CA VAL A 61 24.57 5.33 19.31
C VAL A 61 25.32 4.17 18.67
N THR A 62 24.66 3.02 18.57
CA THR A 62 25.17 1.86 17.85
C THR A 62 24.41 1.67 16.56
N VAL A 63 25.11 1.40 15.46
CA VAL A 63 24.51 1.07 14.16
C VAL A 63 24.83 -0.37 13.81
N SER A 64 23.78 -1.18 13.61
CA SER A 64 23.92 -2.62 13.40
C SER A 64 22.74 -3.19 12.62
N ALA A 65 22.82 -4.49 12.31
CA ALA A 65 21.63 -5.25 11.95
C ALA A 65 20.59 -5.16 13.07
N PRO A 66 19.28 -5.25 12.75
CA PRO A 66 18.24 -5.30 13.76
C PRO A 66 18.39 -6.54 14.66
N PRO A 67 17.92 -6.49 15.91
CA PRO A 67 17.92 -7.64 16.81
C PRO A 67 16.98 -8.75 16.30
N ASP A 68 17.17 -9.96 16.82
CA ASP A 68 16.27 -11.09 16.56
C ASP A 68 14.84 -10.73 16.97
N GLY A 69 13.87 -11.08 16.13
CA GLY A 69 12.45 -10.77 16.37
C GLY A 69 12.05 -9.34 16.06
N PHE A 70 12.96 -8.49 15.55
CA PHE A 70 12.60 -7.14 15.11
C PHE A 70 11.47 -7.20 14.07
N PRO A 71 10.39 -6.41 14.20
CA PRO A 71 9.14 -6.65 13.46
C PRO A 71 9.29 -6.58 11.94
N LEU A 72 10.32 -5.90 11.43
CA LEU A 72 10.53 -5.78 9.99
C LEU A 72 11.32 -6.93 9.36
N VAL A 73 12.07 -7.69 10.15
CA VAL A 73 12.96 -8.77 9.67
C VAL A 73 12.21 -9.83 8.86
N PRO A 74 11.01 -10.32 9.26
CA PRO A 74 10.26 -11.34 8.52
C PRO A 74 9.87 -10.94 7.09
N PHE A 75 9.91 -9.65 6.77
CA PHE A 75 9.50 -9.10 5.48
C PHE A 75 10.68 -8.87 4.53
N THR A 76 11.92 -9.13 4.97
CA THR A 76 13.11 -9.01 4.13
C THR A 76 13.02 -9.96 2.93
N GLY A 77 13.36 -9.46 1.75
CA GLY A 77 13.20 -10.15 0.47
C GLY A 77 11.78 -10.12 -0.12
N SER A 78 10.78 -9.68 0.64
CA SER A 78 9.40 -9.56 0.16
C SER A 78 9.14 -8.22 -0.51
N ALA A 79 8.26 -8.22 -1.52
CA ALA A 79 7.74 -7.00 -2.11
C ALA A 79 6.66 -6.39 -1.20
N ILE A 80 6.67 -5.07 -1.07
CA ILE A 80 5.55 -4.35 -0.48
C ILE A 80 4.39 -4.44 -1.47
N VAL A 81 3.29 -5.05 -1.06
CA VAL A 81 2.08 -5.17 -1.89
C VAL A 81 1.09 -4.04 -1.64
N ALA A 82 1.18 -3.43 -0.45
CA ALA A 82 0.24 -2.42 -0.02
C ALA A 82 0.83 -1.44 1.00
N LEU A 83 0.37 -0.19 0.97
CA LEU A 83 0.76 0.85 1.94
C LEU A 83 -0.44 1.75 2.27
N ARG A 84 -0.67 1.98 3.57
CA ARG A 84 -1.75 2.84 4.08
C ARG A 84 -1.19 3.82 5.08
N HIS A 85 -1.53 5.11 4.97
CA HIS A 85 -1.10 6.08 5.96
C HIS A 85 -1.79 5.86 7.31
N VAL A 86 -1.05 6.02 8.39
CA VAL A 86 -1.58 6.01 9.76
C VAL A 86 -1.63 7.45 10.25
N ARG A 87 -2.76 7.85 10.83
CA ARG A 87 -2.99 9.17 11.40
C ARG A 87 -3.32 9.06 12.87
N GLN A 88 -2.83 10.00 13.67
CA GLN A 88 -3.21 10.09 15.07
C GLN A 88 -4.53 10.87 15.20
N ARG A 89 -5.57 10.24 15.75
CA ARG A 89 -6.93 10.77 15.81
C ARG A 89 -7.02 12.13 16.51
N SER A 90 -6.36 12.26 17.66
CA SER A 90 -6.40 13.48 18.47
C SER A 90 -5.76 14.70 17.82
N LEU A 91 -4.85 14.50 16.86
CA LEU A 91 -4.08 15.57 16.22
C LEU A 91 -4.40 15.72 14.71
N GLY A 92 -5.07 14.74 14.09
CA GLY A 92 -5.33 14.69 12.65
C GLY A 92 -4.06 14.57 11.78
N SER A 93 -2.88 14.53 12.40
CA SER A 93 -1.58 14.48 11.74
C SER A 93 -1.26 13.07 11.26
N ARG A 94 -0.55 12.98 10.14
CA ARG A 94 0.03 11.72 9.66
C ARG A 94 1.20 11.38 10.57
N VAL A 95 1.12 10.23 11.22
CA VAL A 95 2.17 9.72 12.10
C VAL A 95 2.97 8.59 11.47
N GLY A 96 2.51 7.99 10.37
CA GLY A 96 3.31 6.99 9.68
C GLY A 96 2.54 6.24 8.61
N PHE A 97 2.84 4.95 8.45
CA PHE A 97 2.11 4.06 7.56
C PHE A 97 2.16 2.60 8.02
N GLN A 98 1.18 1.83 7.55
CA GLN A 98 1.19 0.38 7.56
C GLN A 98 1.58 -0.10 6.17
N ALA A 99 2.54 -1.02 6.09
CA ALA A 99 2.94 -1.72 4.88
C ALA A 99 2.52 -3.19 4.99
N TRP A 100 1.96 -3.72 3.92
CA TRP A 100 1.63 -5.13 3.80
C TRP A 100 2.55 -5.80 2.79
N PHE A 101 2.79 -7.07 3.06
CA PHE A 101 3.61 -8.01 2.33
C PHE A 101 2.82 -9.31 2.17
N PRO A 102 3.21 -10.20 1.26
CA PRO A 102 2.53 -11.50 1.10
C PRO A 102 2.49 -12.33 2.40
N CYS A 103 3.44 -12.13 3.32
CA CYS A 103 3.55 -12.86 4.58
C CYS A 103 2.99 -12.13 5.80
N GLY A 104 2.39 -10.93 5.65
CA GLY A 104 1.82 -10.19 6.78
C GLY A 104 1.92 -8.67 6.61
N SER A 105 1.82 -7.93 7.71
CA SER A 105 1.93 -6.47 7.69
C SER A 105 2.71 -5.93 8.88
N VAL A 106 3.22 -4.72 8.72
CA VAL A 106 4.00 -4.00 9.72
C VAL A 106 3.68 -2.51 9.65
N ARG A 107 3.76 -1.83 10.78
CA ARG A 107 3.58 -0.39 10.89
C ARG A 107 4.91 0.26 11.20
N ILE A 108 5.16 1.40 10.57
CA ILE A 108 6.31 2.28 10.83
C ILE A 108 5.74 3.66 11.13
N LEU A 109 6.01 4.15 12.35
CA LEU A 109 5.32 5.28 12.96
C LEU A 109 6.33 6.23 13.61
N ALA A 110 6.01 7.52 13.61
CA ALA A 110 6.68 8.60 14.30
C ALA A 110 5.77 9.08 15.43
N LEU A 111 6.11 8.72 16.67
CA LEU A 111 5.23 8.84 17.83
C LEU A 111 5.92 9.62 18.92
N ALA A 112 5.47 10.84 19.18
CA ALA A 112 6.12 11.71 20.17
C ALA A 112 7.65 11.78 19.98
N ASP A 113 8.08 11.90 18.72
CA ASP A 113 9.48 11.88 18.26
C ASP A 113 10.20 10.53 18.30
N GLU A 114 9.53 9.44 18.66
CA GLU A 114 10.09 8.10 18.62
C GLU A 114 9.75 7.37 17.32
N LEU A 115 10.73 6.68 16.73
CA LEU A 115 10.52 5.79 15.61
C LEU A 115 10.06 4.43 16.13
N VAL A 116 8.80 4.08 15.84
CA VAL A 116 8.21 2.82 16.28
C VAL A 116 7.89 1.93 15.09
N VAL A 117 8.38 0.69 15.18
CA VAL A 117 8.10 -0.37 14.20
C VAL A 117 7.39 -1.49 14.94
N THR A 118 6.18 -1.86 14.48
CA THR A 118 5.38 -2.88 15.16
C THR A 118 4.50 -3.66 14.21
N ALA A 119 4.29 -4.94 14.50
CA ALA A 119 3.28 -5.78 13.86
C ALA A 119 1.97 -5.84 14.68
N ASP A 120 1.97 -5.30 15.90
CA ASP A 120 0.83 -5.35 16.82
C ASP A 120 -0.25 -4.34 16.44
N GLN A 121 -1.46 -4.56 16.95
CA GLN A 121 -2.55 -3.59 16.84
C GLN A 121 -2.23 -2.33 17.66
N LEU A 122 -2.59 -1.17 17.12
CA LEU A 122 -2.43 0.09 17.83
C LEU A 122 -3.55 0.28 18.86
N PRO A 123 -3.33 1.04 19.95
CA PRO A 123 -4.39 1.42 20.87
C PRO A 123 -5.49 2.24 20.17
N ASP A 124 -6.76 2.06 20.57
CA ASP A 124 -7.95 2.69 19.99
C ASP A 124 -7.86 4.23 19.81
N CYS A 125 -7.05 4.92 20.62
CA CYS A 125 -6.84 6.37 20.51
C CYS A 125 -6.03 6.81 19.26
N TRP A 126 -5.57 5.84 18.46
CA TRP A 126 -4.70 6.00 17.30
C TRP A 126 -5.36 5.44 16.03
N GLU A 127 -6.63 5.04 16.15
CA GLU A 127 -7.46 4.64 15.03
C GLU A 127 -8.28 5.82 14.50
N ASP A 128 -8.39 5.81 13.18
CA ASP A 128 -9.09 6.69 12.25
C ASP A 128 -10.22 7.58 12.84
N ASP A 129 -10.20 8.87 12.49
CA ASP A 129 -11.45 9.60 12.28
C ASP A 129 -11.89 9.36 10.84
N LEU A 130 -13.01 8.67 10.66
CA LEU A 130 -14.32 9.33 10.67
C LEU A 130 -15.32 8.40 11.36
N ASP A 131 -16.42 8.96 11.87
CA ASP A 131 -17.59 8.26 12.42
C ASP A 131 -18.12 7.13 11.52
N LEU A 132 -17.45 5.99 11.57
CA LEU A 132 -17.87 4.71 11.06
C LEU A 132 -17.54 3.74 12.18
N GLU A 133 -18.59 3.09 12.71
CA GLU A 133 -18.51 1.88 13.50
C GLU A 133 -17.31 1.01 13.07
N PRO A 134 -16.63 0.29 13.99
CA PRO A 134 -15.45 -0.50 13.67
C PRO A 134 -15.78 -1.53 12.60
N GLN A 135 -15.55 -1.18 11.34
CA GLN A 135 -15.58 -2.11 10.24
C GLN A 135 -14.19 -2.74 10.23
N SER A 136 -14.13 -4.00 10.67
CA SER A 136 -13.19 -4.97 10.12
C SER A 136 -12.77 -4.53 8.71
N ALA A 137 -11.46 -4.41 8.46
CA ALA A 137 -10.89 -4.01 7.17
C ALA A 137 -11.85 -4.35 6.03
N ASP A 138 -12.38 -3.33 5.32
CA ASP A 138 -13.47 -3.50 4.36
C ASP A 138 -13.17 -4.77 3.54
N PRO A 139 -13.97 -5.83 3.69
CA PRO A 139 -13.64 -7.14 3.12
C PRO A 139 -13.48 -7.05 1.60
N VAL A 140 -14.09 -6.04 0.97
CA VAL A 140 -13.88 -5.70 -0.44
C VAL A 140 -12.45 -5.20 -0.67
N VAL A 141 -11.94 -4.29 0.15
CA VAL A 141 -10.58 -3.74 0.03
C VAL A 141 -9.53 -4.83 0.26
N GLU A 142 -9.66 -5.66 1.31
CA GLU A 142 -8.71 -6.77 1.52
C GLU A 142 -8.73 -7.76 0.36
N MET A 143 -9.91 -8.15 -0.10
CA MET A 143 -10.07 -9.04 -1.24
C MET A 143 -9.45 -8.44 -2.51
N LEU A 144 -9.70 -7.15 -2.78
CA LEU A 144 -9.15 -6.44 -3.93
C LEU A 144 -7.62 -6.47 -3.94
N LEU A 145 -6.99 -6.13 -2.82
CA LEU A 145 -5.53 -6.12 -2.71
C LEU A 145 -4.92 -7.52 -2.87
N GLY A 146 -5.64 -8.57 -2.44
CA GLY A 146 -5.20 -9.96 -2.63
C GLY A 146 -5.23 -10.46 -4.07
N VAL A 147 -6.11 -9.91 -4.93
CA VAL A 147 -6.30 -10.37 -6.32
C VAL A 147 -5.71 -9.45 -7.38
N LEU A 148 -5.41 -8.19 -7.03
CA LEU A 148 -4.78 -7.18 -7.88
C LEU A 148 -3.28 -7.42 -8.04
N THR A 149 -2.91 -8.29 -8.98
CA THR A 149 -1.50 -8.56 -9.33
C THR A 149 -1.09 -7.75 -10.55
N ASP A 150 -0.71 -8.39 -11.66
CA ASP A 150 -0.18 -7.75 -12.88
C ASP A 150 -0.88 -8.27 -14.16
N GLN A 151 -2.13 -8.72 -14.04
CA GLN A 151 -2.91 -9.23 -15.19
C GLN A 151 -3.08 -8.19 -16.30
N THR A 152 -3.12 -6.90 -15.94
CA THR A 152 -3.14 -5.80 -16.90
C THR A 152 -2.30 -4.62 -16.40
N PRO A 153 -1.87 -3.71 -17.28
CA PRO A 153 -1.20 -2.47 -16.88
C PRO A 153 -2.01 -1.58 -15.92
N ALA A 154 -3.33 -1.78 -15.81
CA ALA A 154 -4.17 -1.00 -14.90
C ALA A 154 -4.08 -1.47 -13.45
N CYS A 155 -3.59 -2.69 -13.16
CA CYS A 155 -3.59 -3.23 -11.79
C CYS A 155 -2.83 -2.33 -10.81
N GLY A 156 -1.70 -1.73 -11.23
CA GLY A 156 -0.95 -0.78 -10.40
C GLY A 156 -1.77 0.46 -10.04
N ALA A 157 -2.37 1.11 -11.04
CA ALA A 157 -3.18 2.29 -10.83
C ALA A 157 -4.44 2.03 -9.97
N VAL A 158 -5.03 0.83 -10.09
CA VAL A 158 -6.14 0.42 -9.24
C VAL A 158 -5.69 0.24 -7.79
N ARG A 159 -4.54 -0.41 -7.56
CA ARG A 159 -3.95 -0.54 -6.22
C ARG A 159 -3.73 0.83 -5.59
N ASP A 160 -3.12 1.76 -6.33
CA ASP A 160 -2.89 3.13 -5.88
C ASP A 160 -4.19 3.85 -5.53
N ALA A 161 -5.24 3.68 -6.35
CA ALA A 161 -6.56 4.26 -6.10
C ALA A 161 -7.21 3.69 -4.83
N VAL A 162 -7.11 2.37 -4.61
CA VAL A 162 -7.60 1.72 -3.37
C VAL A 162 -6.83 2.23 -2.15
N PHE A 163 -5.49 2.35 -2.22
CA PHE A 163 -4.69 2.90 -1.11
C PHE A 163 -5.00 4.35 -0.78
N ALA A 164 -5.34 5.14 -1.79
CA ALA A 164 -5.74 6.53 -1.62
C ALA A 164 -7.14 6.70 -1.00
N GLY A 165 -7.85 5.60 -0.68
CA GLY A 165 -9.22 5.63 -0.15
C GLY A 165 -10.28 5.76 -1.25
N GLY A 166 -9.98 5.28 -2.46
CA GLY A 166 -10.91 5.26 -3.58
C GLY A 166 -12.15 4.41 -3.29
N ALA A 167 -13.31 4.89 -3.73
CA ALA A 167 -14.58 4.21 -3.51
C ALA A 167 -14.60 2.89 -4.28
N SER A 168 -14.74 1.77 -3.57
CA SER A 168 -14.65 0.43 -4.12
C SER A 168 -16.00 -0.28 -4.03
N ARG A 169 -16.36 -1.04 -5.07
CA ARG A 169 -17.55 -1.90 -5.06
C ARG A 169 -17.36 -3.14 -5.91
N ILE A 170 -18.09 -4.19 -5.55
CA ILE A 170 -18.23 -5.41 -6.35
C ILE A 170 -19.73 -5.60 -6.59
N ASP A 171 -20.10 -5.77 -7.85
CA ASP A 171 -21.48 -6.03 -8.23
C ASP A 171 -21.80 -7.50 -7.97
N GLU A 172 -22.98 -7.83 -7.44
CA GLU A 172 -23.33 -9.24 -7.16
C GLU A 172 -23.58 -10.05 -8.45
N GLY A 173 -23.92 -9.36 -9.55
CA GLY A 173 -24.30 -9.94 -10.82
C GLY A 173 -23.16 -10.62 -11.58
N LEU A 174 -23.51 -11.69 -12.30
CA LEU A 174 -22.60 -12.37 -13.22
C LEU A 174 -22.95 -12.02 -14.67
N VAL A 175 -21.93 -11.78 -15.46
CA VAL A 175 -22.05 -11.44 -16.90
C VAL A 175 -21.08 -12.32 -17.68
N SER A 176 -21.45 -12.77 -18.88
CA SER A 176 -20.52 -13.48 -19.77
C SER A 176 -19.34 -12.56 -20.15
N ALA A 177 -18.11 -13.07 -20.03
CA ALA A 177 -16.93 -12.33 -20.45
C ALA A 177 -16.93 -12.02 -21.95
N ALA A 178 -17.43 -12.93 -22.82
CA ALA A 178 -17.57 -12.68 -24.24
C ALA A 178 -18.51 -11.50 -24.57
N SER A 179 -19.60 -11.34 -23.79
CA SER A 179 -20.49 -10.18 -23.91
C SER A 179 -19.80 -8.88 -23.52
N LEU A 180 -19.01 -8.92 -22.45
CA LEU A 180 -18.22 -7.78 -21.99
C LEU A 180 -17.07 -7.45 -22.95
N ALA A 181 -16.42 -8.45 -23.57
CA ALA A 181 -15.41 -8.24 -24.59
C ALA A 181 -15.94 -7.37 -25.74
N GLY A 182 -17.12 -7.71 -26.28
CA GLY A 182 -17.77 -6.90 -27.32
C GLY A 182 -18.09 -5.47 -26.85
N THR A 183 -18.62 -5.33 -25.64
CA THR A 183 -18.93 -4.02 -25.05
C THR A 183 -17.68 -3.15 -24.88
N TYR A 184 -16.59 -3.73 -24.36
CA TYR A 184 -15.35 -3.01 -24.08
C TYR A 184 -14.51 -2.77 -25.35
N ALA A 185 -14.64 -3.61 -26.38
CA ALA A 185 -14.09 -3.33 -27.71
C ALA A 185 -14.72 -2.07 -28.31
N SER A 186 -16.05 -1.94 -28.26
CA SER A 186 -16.73 -0.70 -28.68
C SER A 186 -16.33 0.51 -27.83
N ARG A 187 -16.14 0.33 -26.51
CA ARG A 187 -15.64 1.41 -25.64
C ARG A 187 -14.22 1.83 -26.00
N LEU A 188 -13.35 0.89 -26.34
CA LEU A 188 -11.97 1.16 -26.79
C LEU A 188 -11.94 1.99 -28.07
N GLU A 189 -12.79 1.66 -29.04
CA GLU A 189 -12.94 2.48 -30.25
C GLU A 189 -13.44 3.90 -29.91
N HIS A 190 -14.43 4.00 -29.03
CA HIS A 190 -15.01 5.28 -28.63
C HIS A 190 -14.01 6.18 -27.86
N THR A 191 -13.28 5.63 -26.89
CA THR A 191 -12.29 6.40 -26.11
C THR A 191 -11.14 6.87 -26.99
N ARG A 192 -10.65 6.02 -27.91
CA ARG A 192 -9.65 6.40 -28.92
C ARG A 192 -10.15 7.53 -29.82
N ALA A 193 -11.36 7.43 -30.35
CA ALA A 193 -11.94 8.45 -31.21
C ALA A 193 -12.10 9.81 -30.51
N ARG A 194 -12.28 9.82 -29.19
CA ARG A 194 -12.44 11.03 -28.37
C ARG A 194 -11.16 11.49 -27.69
N GLY A 195 -10.03 10.80 -27.88
CA GLY A 195 -8.78 11.10 -27.20
C GLY A 195 -8.86 10.99 -25.66
N ILE A 196 -9.79 10.17 -25.15
CA ILE A 196 -9.93 9.94 -23.71
C ILE A 196 -8.83 8.97 -23.28
N GLU A 197 -8.10 9.37 -22.26
CA GLU A 197 -7.01 8.58 -21.71
C GLU A 197 -7.53 7.31 -21.03
N THR A 198 -6.91 6.17 -21.33
CA THR A 198 -7.25 4.86 -20.76
C THR A 198 -6.00 4.09 -20.41
N VAL A 199 -6.09 3.23 -19.39
CA VAL A 199 -5.05 2.28 -19.00
C VAL A 199 -5.62 0.85 -19.02
N GLY A 200 -4.87 -0.10 -19.58
CA GLY A 200 -5.21 -1.53 -19.60
C GLY A 200 -6.45 -1.93 -20.42
N LEU A 201 -7.06 -1.00 -21.17
CA LEU A 201 -8.31 -1.26 -21.91
C LEU A 201 -8.12 -2.26 -23.07
N PRO A 202 -7.12 -2.12 -23.96
CA PRO A 202 -6.86 -3.12 -25.00
C PRO A 202 -6.55 -4.51 -24.43
N GLU A 203 -5.79 -4.58 -23.34
CA GLU A 203 -5.39 -5.82 -22.68
C GLU A 203 -6.61 -6.48 -22.02
N SER A 204 -7.48 -5.70 -21.39
CA SER A 204 -8.73 -6.20 -20.82
C SER A 204 -9.66 -6.81 -21.86
N VAL A 205 -9.77 -6.19 -23.04
CA VAL A 205 -10.59 -6.76 -24.14
C VAL A 205 -10.07 -8.13 -24.53
N ARG A 206 -8.74 -8.26 -24.77
CA ARG A 206 -8.13 -9.56 -25.11
C ARG A 206 -8.33 -10.60 -24.02
N ALA A 207 -8.09 -10.23 -22.76
CA ALA A 207 -8.27 -11.12 -21.63
C ALA A 207 -9.71 -11.63 -21.51
N LEU A 208 -10.71 -10.78 -21.77
CA LEU A 208 -12.12 -11.18 -21.78
C LEU A 208 -12.47 -12.07 -22.98
N GLU A 209 -11.91 -11.82 -24.16
CA GLU A 209 -12.07 -12.68 -25.35
C GLU A 209 -11.51 -14.08 -25.09
N GLU A 210 -10.31 -14.16 -24.50
CA GLU A 210 -9.67 -15.41 -24.08
C GLU A 210 -10.44 -16.09 -22.94
N TYR A 211 -11.10 -15.30 -22.08
CA TYR A 211 -11.96 -15.84 -21.03
C TYR A 211 -13.24 -16.48 -21.59
N GLY A 212 -13.71 -16.04 -22.76
CA GLY A 212 -14.82 -16.64 -23.51
C GLY A 212 -16.17 -16.50 -22.79
N ASP A 213 -17.03 -17.52 -22.87
CA ASP A 213 -18.39 -17.47 -22.29
C ASP A 213 -18.42 -17.66 -20.76
N ARG A 214 -17.27 -17.81 -20.12
CA ARG A 214 -17.22 -17.97 -18.66
C ARG A 214 -17.79 -16.72 -17.97
N PRO A 215 -18.64 -16.90 -16.95
CA PRO A 215 -19.19 -15.77 -16.22
C PRO A 215 -18.09 -15.06 -15.41
N VAL A 216 -18.15 -13.74 -15.43
CA VAL A 216 -17.34 -12.86 -14.61
C VAL A 216 -18.22 -11.99 -13.73
N ARG A 217 -17.67 -11.60 -12.59
CA ARG A 217 -18.26 -10.59 -11.71
C ARG A 217 -17.60 -9.25 -11.98
N LEU A 218 -18.38 -8.18 -11.99
CA LEU A 218 -17.85 -6.83 -12.16
C LEU A 218 -17.53 -6.22 -10.80
N GLY A 219 -16.52 -5.37 -10.76
CA GLY A 219 -16.33 -4.40 -9.70
C GLY A 219 -15.81 -3.09 -10.26
N SER A 220 -15.78 -2.07 -9.43
CA SER A 220 -15.19 -0.79 -9.80
C SER A 220 -14.48 -0.14 -8.64
N VAL A 221 -13.50 0.68 -8.99
CA VAL A 221 -12.83 1.59 -8.06
C VAL A 221 -12.85 2.98 -8.69
N ASP A 222 -13.35 3.96 -7.95
CA ASP A 222 -13.21 5.38 -8.29
C ASP A 222 -12.03 5.95 -7.51
N SER A 223 -11.12 6.65 -8.18
CA SER A 223 -10.02 7.31 -7.46
C SER A 223 -10.55 8.36 -6.49
N ALA A 224 -9.86 8.57 -5.37
CA ALA A 224 -10.30 9.50 -4.32
C ALA A 224 -10.43 10.96 -4.83
N ASP A 225 -9.61 11.34 -5.82
CA ASP A 225 -9.69 12.63 -6.51
C ASP A 225 -10.73 12.65 -7.65
N GLY A 226 -11.40 11.54 -7.92
CA GLY A 226 -12.41 11.37 -8.98
C GLY A 226 -11.86 11.54 -10.39
N SER A 227 -10.53 11.52 -10.58
CA SER A 227 -9.91 11.68 -11.89
C SER A 227 -9.90 10.39 -12.72
N TRP A 228 -10.09 9.24 -12.09
CA TRP A 228 -10.11 7.93 -12.75
C TRP A 228 -11.29 7.08 -12.27
N HIS A 229 -11.89 6.37 -13.22
CA HIS A 229 -12.81 5.28 -12.95
C HIS A 229 -12.19 3.98 -13.46
N PHE A 230 -12.09 2.99 -12.58
CA PHE A 230 -11.57 1.67 -12.90
C PHE A 230 -12.69 0.64 -12.89
N VAL A 231 -12.65 -0.29 -13.84
CA VAL A 231 -13.51 -1.47 -13.87
C VAL A 231 -12.65 -2.72 -13.76
N LEU A 232 -13.11 -3.64 -12.91
CA LEU A 232 -12.47 -4.91 -12.62
C LEU A 232 -13.39 -6.05 -13.05
N PHE A 233 -12.78 -7.10 -13.60
CA PHE A 233 -13.47 -8.30 -14.04
C PHE A 233 -12.92 -9.49 -13.27
N PHE A 234 -13.70 -10.04 -12.34
CA PHE A 234 -13.30 -11.19 -11.53
C PHE A 234 -13.85 -12.49 -12.08
N SER A 235 -13.24 -13.62 -11.69
CA SER A 235 -13.91 -14.92 -11.80
C SER A 235 -15.26 -14.90 -11.06
N ALA A 236 -16.16 -15.81 -11.41
CA ALA A 236 -17.51 -15.84 -10.84
C ALA A 236 -17.56 -15.96 -9.30
N ASP A 237 -16.56 -16.61 -8.71
CA ASP A 237 -16.37 -16.77 -7.27
C ASP A 237 -15.56 -15.62 -6.62
N SER A 238 -15.11 -14.63 -7.40
CA SER A 238 -14.30 -13.49 -6.97
C SER A 238 -12.94 -13.84 -6.38
N SER A 239 -12.48 -15.09 -6.54
CA SER A 239 -11.18 -15.54 -6.04
C SER A 239 -10.00 -15.07 -6.88
N SER A 240 -10.25 -14.62 -8.12
CA SER A 240 -9.20 -14.15 -9.03
C SER A 240 -9.66 -13.01 -9.91
N LEU A 241 -8.73 -12.13 -10.28
CA LEU A 241 -8.93 -11.09 -11.28
C LEU A 241 -8.62 -11.65 -12.67
N VAL A 242 -9.56 -11.51 -13.60
CA VAL A 242 -9.39 -11.83 -15.03
C VAL A 242 -8.72 -10.66 -15.73
N ALA A 243 -9.21 -9.44 -15.50
CA ALA A 243 -8.66 -8.21 -16.07
C ALA A 243 -9.12 -6.98 -15.28
N CYS A 244 -8.47 -5.83 -15.51
CA CYS A 244 -9.00 -4.53 -15.12
C CYS A 244 -8.56 -3.42 -16.07
N THR A 245 -9.34 -2.35 -16.12
CA THR A 245 -9.06 -1.19 -16.97
C THR A 245 -9.44 0.11 -16.27
N GLY A 246 -8.73 1.19 -16.57
CA GLY A 246 -9.05 2.54 -16.11
C GLY A 246 -9.38 3.48 -17.27
N VAL A 247 -10.32 4.38 -17.04
CA VAL A 247 -10.63 5.50 -17.93
C VAL A 247 -10.56 6.80 -17.14
N ARG A 248 -9.87 7.79 -17.71
CA ARG A 248 -9.76 9.11 -17.11
C ARG A 248 -11.10 9.83 -17.21
N GLN A 249 -11.58 10.30 -16.08
CA GLN A 249 -12.80 11.10 -16.00
C GLN A 249 -12.48 12.54 -16.38
N VAL A 250 -13.20 13.05 -17.38
CA VAL A 250 -13.20 14.47 -17.69
C VAL A 250 -14.29 15.08 -16.82
N ARG A 251 -13.91 15.84 -15.79
CA ARG A 251 -14.90 16.64 -15.05
C ARG A 251 -15.52 17.62 -16.04
N VAL A 252 -16.82 17.46 -16.31
CA VAL A 252 -17.64 18.41 -17.06
C VAL A 252 -18.29 19.36 -16.07
#